data_AF-A0A5D0SEB8-F1
#
_entry.id   AF-A0A5D0SEB8-F1
#
_cell.length_a   1.000
_cell.length_b   1.000
_cell.length_c   1.000
_cell.angle_alpha   90.00
_cell.angle_beta   90.00
_cell.angle_gamma   90.00
#
_symmetry.space_group_name_H-M   'P 1'
#
loop_
_entity.id
_entity.type
_entity.pdbx_description
1 polymer ?
#
loop_
_entity_poly.entity_id
_entity_poly.type
_entity_poly.pdbx_seq_one_letter_code
_entity_poly.pdbx_strand_id
1 'polypeptide(L)' 'MPKAITVALDKLEAGDWEAAHTIAQDESGALAAWLHAHLHRAEGDNANAAYWYRQAGRAPFTGSLEEERRALRDDATG' A
#
# COMPACT_ATOMS: atom_id res chain seq x y z
N MET A 1 1.45 -12.09 -5.14
CA MET A 1 0.58 -12.02 -6.34
C MET A 1 -0.47 -10.93 -6.18
N PRO A 2 -1.08 -10.39 -7.26
CA PRO A 2 -2.08 -9.30 -7.16
C PRO A 2 -3.23 -9.61 -6.19
N LYS A 3 -3.62 -10.90 -6.08
CA LYS A 3 -4.61 -11.40 -5.11
C LYS A 3 -4.23 -11.18 -3.63
N ALA A 4 -2.96 -11.22 -3.27
CA ALA A 4 -2.55 -10.96 -1.88
C ALA A 4 -2.69 -9.47 -1.54
N ILE A 5 -2.36 -8.59 -2.49
CA ILE A 5 -2.53 -7.15 -2.33
C ILE A 5 -4.00 -6.78 -2.18
N THR A 6 -4.90 -7.39 -2.96
CA THR A 6 -6.34 -7.14 -2.77
C THR A 6 -6.84 -7.58 -1.40
N VAL A 7 -6.37 -8.73 -0.88
CA VAL A 7 -6.69 -9.16 0.49
C VAL A 7 -6.15 -8.17 1.53
N ALA A 8 -4.93 -7.66 1.36
CA ALA A 8 -4.37 -6.66 2.27
C ALA A 8 -5.17 -5.35 2.27
N LEU A 9 -5.66 -4.92 1.10
CA LEU A 9 -6.55 -3.77 0.98
C LEU A 9 -7.91 -4.00 1.66
N ASP A 10 -8.47 -5.21 1.53
CA ASP A 10 -9.73 -5.57 2.22
C ASP A 10 -9.55 -5.57 3.75
N LYS A 11 -8.40 -6.05 4.25
CA LYS A 11 -8.03 -6.00 5.68
C LYS A 11 -7.92 -4.58 6.18
N LEU A 12 -7.24 -3.75 5.42
CA LEU A 12 -7.06 -2.34 5.71
C LEU A 12 -8.40 -1.58 5.77
N GLU A 13 -9.32 -1.83 4.83
CA GLU A 13 -10.68 -1.26 4.84
C GLU A 13 -11.53 -1.73 6.03
N ALA A 14 -11.31 -2.96 6.49
CA ALA A 14 -11.93 -3.49 7.70
C ALA A 14 -11.29 -2.95 9.01
N GLY A 15 -10.22 -2.15 8.91
CA GLY A 15 -9.47 -1.62 10.06
C GLY A 15 -8.45 -2.59 10.65
N ASP A 16 -8.15 -3.70 9.97
CA ASP A 16 -7.16 -4.70 10.36
C ASP A 16 -5.76 -4.32 9.80
N TRP A 17 -5.18 -3.27 10.38
CA TRP A 17 -3.91 -2.67 9.95
C TRP A 17 -2.74 -3.64 10.05
N GLU A 18 -2.70 -4.46 11.10
CA GLU A 18 -1.63 -5.44 11.34
C GLU A 18 -1.61 -6.54 10.27
N ALA A 19 -2.79 -7.06 9.91
CA ALA A 19 -2.89 -8.05 8.84
C ALA A 19 -2.49 -7.45 7.48
N ALA A 20 -2.89 -6.20 7.20
CA ALA A 20 -2.50 -5.52 5.97
C ALA A 20 -0.98 -5.35 5.87
N HIS A 21 -0.32 -4.93 6.95
CA HIS A 21 1.15 -4.83 7.04
C HIS A 21 1.83 -6.18 6.86
N THR A 22 1.33 -7.22 7.53
CA THR A 22 1.90 -8.57 7.45
C THR A 22 1.87 -9.08 6.01
N ILE A 23 0.73 -8.94 5.32
CA ILE A 23 0.61 -9.36 3.93
C ILE A 23 1.51 -8.51 3.02
N ALA A 24 1.57 -7.20 3.24
CA ALA A 24 2.46 -6.33 2.46
C ALA A 24 3.93 -6.71 2.65
N GLN A 25 4.34 -7.12 3.86
CA GLN A 25 5.71 -7.52 4.22
C GLN A 25 6.13 -8.83 3.57
N ASP A 26 5.21 -9.79 3.47
CA ASP A 26 5.45 -11.11 2.87
C ASP A 26 5.44 -11.07 1.33
N GLU A 27 4.83 -10.04 0.75
CA GLU A 27 4.79 -9.82 -0.69
C GLU A 27 5.98 -8.97 -1.17
N SER A 28 6.36 -9.19 -2.43
CA SER A 28 7.46 -8.47 -3.07
C SER A 28 7.02 -7.80 -4.37
N GLY A 29 7.81 -6.84 -4.83
CA GLY A 29 7.57 -6.10 -6.07
C GLY A 29 6.92 -4.74 -5.86
N ALA A 30 6.77 -4.01 -6.96
CA ALA A 30 6.41 -2.59 -6.94
C ALA A 30 5.03 -2.32 -6.30
N LEU A 31 4.07 -3.23 -6.49
CA LEU A 31 2.72 -3.09 -5.93
C LEU A 31 2.70 -3.30 -4.41
N ALA A 32 3.44 -4.28 -3.90
CA ALA A 32 3.60 -4.50 -2.46
C ALA A 32 4.34 -3.32 -1.79
N ALA A 33 5.39 -2.82 -2.43
CA ALA A 33 6.08 -1.62 -1.98
C ALA A 33 5.17 -0.37 -1.97
N TRP A 34 4.27 -0.23 -2.94
CA TRP A 34 3.32 0.89 -2.95
C TRP A 34 2.29 0.75 -1.84
N LEU A 35 1.79 -0.47 -1.56
CA LEU A 35 0.92 -0.71 -0.42
C LEU A 35 1.60 -0.35 0.91
N HIS A 36 2.87 -0.72 1.11
CA HIS A 36 3.68 -0.32 2.27
C HIS A 36 3.79 1.20 2.41
N ALA A 37 4.05 1.89 1.29
CA ALA A 37 4.12 3.35 1.28
C ALA A 37 2.80 3.98 1.74
N HIS A 38 1.68 3.44 1.26
CA HIS A 38 0.35 3.89 1.62
C HIS A 38 0.02 3.66 3.11
N LEU A 39 0.39 2.49 3.66
CA LEU A 39 0.19 2.17 5.08
C LEU A 39 0.94 3.15 5.99
N HIS A 40 2.24 3.35 5.75
CA HIS A 40 3.03 4.30 6.55
C HIS A 40 2.60 5.76 6.37
N ARG A 41 2.14 6.13 5.18
CA ARG A 41 1.56 7.46 4.95
C ARG A 41 0.30 7.67 5.80
N ALA A 42 -0.55 6.65 5.92
CA ALA A 42 -1.74 6.70 6.76
C ALA A 42 -1.42 6.76 8.26
N GLU A 43 -0.31 6.17 8.69
CA GLU A 43 0.22 6.24 10.06
C GLU A 43 0.90 7.59 10.38
N GLY A 44 1.15 8.42 9.37
CA GLY A 44 1.90 9.67 9.51
C GLY A 44 3.42 9.51 9.49
N ASP A 45 3.93 8.30 9.22
CA ASP A 45 5.36 8.02 9.04
C ASP A 45 5.79 8.34 7.60
N ASN A 46 5.90 9.65 7.34
CA ASN A 46 6.25 10.15 6.01
C ASN A 46 7.65 9.72 5.53
N ALA A 47 8.59 9.46 6.47
CA ALA A 47 9.94 9.06 6.12
C ALA A 47 9.97 7.62 5.58
N ASN A 48 9.29 6.69 6.27
CA ASN A 48 9.14 5.32 5.77
C ASN A 48 8.25 5.25 4.54
N ALA A 49 7.17 6.03 4.48
CA ALA A 49 6.36 6.13 3.26
C ALA A 49 7.22 6.52 2.05
N ALA A 50 8.08 7.54 2.19
CA ALA A 50 8.99 7.98 1.12
C ALA A 50 10.00 6.90 0.71
N TYR A 51 10.52 6.11 1.67
CA TYR A 51 11.38 4.97 1.37
C TYR A 51 10.66 3.96 0.48
N TRP A 52 9.43 3.59 0.83
CA TRP A 52 8.64 2.59 0.11
C TRP A 52 8.11 3.08 -1.24
N TYR A 53 7.73 4.36 -1.38
CA TYR A 53 7.43 4.95 -2.69
C TYR A 53 8.60 4.78 -3.65
N ARG A 54 9.84 5.01 -3.18
CA ARG A 54 11.04 4.79 -3.98
C ARG A 54 11.22 3.31 -4.35
N GLN A 55 10.96 2.38 -3.43
CA GLN A 55 11.01 0.94 -3.74
C GLN A 55 9.94 0.54 -4.77
N ALA A 56 8.78 1.20 -4.75
CA ALA A 56 7.72 1.03 -5.73
C ALA A 56 8.04 1.67 -7.10
N GLY A 57 9.13 2.44 -7.21
CA GLY A 57 9.44 3.23 -8.41
C GLY A 57 8.44 4.35 -8.67
N ARG A 58 7.79 4.87 -7.63
CA ARG A 58 6.73 5.89 -7.71
C ARG A 58 7.12 7.16 -6.97
N ALA A 59 6.63 8.30 -7.45
CA ALA A 59 6.61 9.52 -6.66
C ALA A 59 5.57 9.41 -5.53
N PRO A 60 5.72 10.15 -4.42
CA PRO A 60 4.70 10.21 -3.38
C PRO A 60 3.33 10.63 -3.97
N PHE A 61 2.28 9.96 -3.53
CA PHE A 61 0.93 10.24 -4.01
C PHE A 61 0.46 11.61 -3.50
N THR A 62 -0.09 12.44 -4.39
CA THR A 62 -0.44 13.84 -4.08
C THR A 62 -1.89 14.03 -3.64
N GLY A 63 -2.77 13.07 -3.92
CA GLY A 63 -4.17 13.09 -3.49
C GLY A 63 -4.39 12.53 -2.08
N SER A 64 -5.64 12.37 -1.69
CA SER A 64 -6.07 11.75 -0.43
C SER A 64 -5.60 10.29 -0.30
N LEU A 65 -5.62 9.78 0.94
CA LEU A 65 -5.36 8.35 1.20
C LEU A 65 -6.41 7.45 0.50
N GLU A 66 -7.65 7.90 0.38
CA GLU A 66 -8.69 7.11 -0.29
C GLU A 66 -8.44 7.01 -1.80
N GLU A 67 -8.09 8.12 -2.45
CA GLU A 67 -7.75 8.12 -3.88
C GLU A 67 -6.53 7.24 -4.17
N GLU A 68 -5.52 7.29 -3.30
CA GLU A 68 -4.36 6.41 -3.40
C GLU A 68 -4.74 4.93 -3.25
N ARG A 69 -5.54 4.59 -2.23
CA ARG A 69 -5.97 3.22 -1.97
C ARG A 69 -6.80 2.66 -3.13
N ARG A 70 -7.61 3.51 -3.76
CA ARG A 70 -8.38 3.16 -4.95
C ARG A 70 -7.46 2.87 -6.14
N ALA A 71 -6.50 3.74 -6.41
CA ALA A 71 -5.54 3.54 -7.49
C ALA A 71 -4.69 2.27 -7.27
N LEU A 72 -4.30 1.97 -6.03
CA LEU A 72 -3.67 0.71 -5.62
C LEU A 72 -4.53 -0.51 -5.96
N ARG A 73 -5.83 -0.44 -5.66
CA ARG A 73 -6.79 -1.52 -5.92
C ARG A 73 -7.00 -1.75 -7.42
N ASP A 74 -7.07 -0.67 -8.21
CA ASP A 74 -7.21 -0.75 -9.67
C ASP A 74 -5.98 -1.43 -10.29
N ASP A 75 -4.75 -1.03 -9.90
CA ASP A 75 -3.50 -1.68 -10.35
C ASP A 75 -3.37 -3.13 -9.87
N ALA A 76 -4.00 -3.50 -8.75
CA ALA A 76 -4.00 -4.87 -8.23
C ALA A 76 -5.01 -5.81 -8.94
N THR A 77 -5.93 -5.26 -9.72
CA THR A 77 -7.04 -6.01 -10.34
C THR A 77 -7.08 -5.94 -11.87
N GLY A 78 -6.33 -5.02 -12.48
CA GLY A 78 -6.07 -4.98 -13.93
C GLY A 78 -5.00 -5.95 -14.37
#